data_AF-A0A538U4R8-F1
#
_entry.id   AF-A0A538U4R8-F1
#
_cell.length_a   1.000
_cell.length_b   1.000
_cell.length_c   1.000
_cell.angle_alpha   90.00
_cell.angle_beta   90.00
_cell.angle_gamma   90.00
#
_symmetry.space_group_name_H-M   'P 1'
#
loop_
_entity.id
_entity.type
_entity.pdbx_description
1 polymer ?
#
loop_
_entity_poly.entity_id
_entity_poly.type
_entity_poly.pdbx_seq_one_letter_code
_entity_poly.pdbx_strand_id
1 'polypeptide(L)'
;MNDRSHPIVSQGAPSREAVLEALGKVQDPDLRRDLVTLGMIEDLVLEDGRVSFTLVLTTAACPLKDQIESECRAAVQAVLGVRKIEIRTTSRVRKSSAPGAERKEIPGVAHVLAIGSGKGGVGKSTVSANLAAALAAAGAKVGLLDGDIYGPNLPRMLGVHKQPSQRDGKIVPVEAWGLRFLSMGLLVSEGEAVVWRGPMLH
;
A
#
# COMPACT_ATOMS: atom_id res chain seq x y z
N MET A 1 42.05 4.15 -58.24
CA MET A 1 41.17 5.35 -58.13
C MET A 1 39.85 4.90 -57.51
N ASN A 2 39.57 5.42 -56.32
CA ASN A 2 38.36 5.34 -55.49
C ASN A 2 37.82 3.97 -55.06
N ASP A 3 38.41 3.50 -53.96
CA ASP A 3 37.72 2.81 -52.88
C ASP A 3 36.57 3.70 -52.34
N ARG A 4 35.33 3.23 -52.44
CA ARG A 4 34.16 3.84 -51.79
C ARG A 4 33.83 3.04 -50.53
N SER A 5 34.63 3.24 -49.49
CA SER A 5 34.29 2.86 -48.13
C SER A 5 33.12 3.72 -47.65
N HIS A 6 31.91 3.18 -47.73
CA HIS A 6 30.76 3.73 -47.01
C HIS A 6 31.05 3.66 -45.50
N PRO A 7 30.86 4.74 -44.73
CA PRO A 7 30.95 4.66 -43.28
C PRO A 7 29.76 3.82 -42.79
N ILE A 8 30.04 2.63 -42.27
CA ILE A 8 29.07 1.86 -41.49
C ILE A 8 28.82 2.70 -40.24
N VAL A 9 27.69 3.40 -40.22
CA VAL A 9 27.19 4.08 -39.02
C VAL A 9 27.01 2.99 -37.96
N SER A 10 27.88 2.96 -36.95
CA SER A 10 27.68 2.12 -35.78
C SER A 10 26.36 2.55 -35.15
N GLN A 11 25.31 1.76 -35.31
CA GLN A 11 24.09 1.94 -34.52
C GLN A 11 24.49 1.73 -33.06
N GLY A 12 24.65 2.83 -32.33
CA GLY A 12 25.10 2.81 -30.94
C GLY A 12 24.14 1.95 -30.12
N ALA A 13 24.69 1.04 -29.30
CA ALA A 13 23.91 0.27 -28.37
C ALA A 13 23.17 1.22 -27.40
N PRO A 14 21.93 0.90 -26.99
CA PRO A 14 21.20 1.75 -26.05
C PRO A 14 21.93 1.80 -24.71
N SER A 15 22.20 3.02 -24.20
CA SER A 15 22.81 3.19 -22.88
C SER A 15 21.76 3.09 -21.77
N ARG A 16 22.19 2.61 -20.60
CA ARG A 16 21.34 2.50 -19.41
C ARG A 16 20.81 3.85 -18.96
N GLU A 17 21.65 4.86 -19.04
CA GLU A 17 21.35 6.23 -18.66
C GLU A 17 20.28 6.82 -19.59
N ALA A 18 20.39 6.60 -20.91
CA ALA A 18 19.39 7.10 -21.87
C ALA A 18 18.03 6.45 -21.67
N VAL A 19 18.00 5.14 -21.35
CA VAL A 19 16.75 4.43 -21.05
C VAL A 19 16.13 4.92 -19.74
N LEU A 20 16.92 5.12 -18.68
CA LEU A 20 16.41 5.66 -17.42
C LEU A 20 15.93 7.11 -17.57
N GLU A 21 16.63 7.95 -18.34
CA GLU A 21 16.18 9.32 -18.62
C GLU A 21 14.86 9.33 -19.39
N ALA A 22 14.68 8.44 -20.37
CA ALA A 22 13.43 8.29 -21.10
C ALA A 22 12.29 7.84 -20.18
N LEU A 23 12.53 6.82 -19.34
CA LEU A 23 11.55 6.32 -18.37
C LEU A 23 11.22 7.35 -17.27
N GLY A 24 12.17 8.22 -16.91
CA GLY A 24 11.97 9.33 -15.96
C GLY A 24 11.04 10.43 -16.47
N LYS A 25 10.63 10.40 -17.75
CA LYS A 25 9.62 11.31 -18.30
C LYS A 25 8.20 10.80 -18.12
N VAL A 26 8.03 9.51 -17.83
CA VAL A 26 6.72 8.89 -17.57
C VAL A 26 6.31 9.17 -16.13
N GLN A 27 5.09 9.66 -15.95
CA GLN A 27 4.54 10.07 -14.65
C GLN A 27 3.56 9.02 -14.14
N ASP A 28 3.64 8.70 -12.85
CA ASP A 28 2.56 7.97 -12.19
C ASP A 28 1.37 8.94 -11.97
N PRO A 29 0.19 8.66 -12.52
CA PRO A 29 -0.96 9.57 -12.47
C PRO A 29 -1.53 9.76 -11.05
N ASP A 30 -1.36 8.75 -10.17
CA ASP A 30 -1.85 8.80 -8.79
C ASP A 30 -0.88 9.57 -7.89
N LEU A 31 0.42 9.34 -8.06
CA LEU A 31 1.48 9.93 -7.23
C LEU A 31 2.05 11.23 -7.79
N ARG A 32 1.76 11.57 -9.05
CA ARG A 32 2.23 12.76 -9.78
C ARG A 32 3.74 12.95 -9.70
N ARG A 33 4.48 11.83 -9.78
CA ARG A 33 5.94 11.79 -9.75
C ARG A 33 6.43 10.77 -10.78
N ASP A 34 7.67 10.93 -11.24
CA ASP A 34 8.23 10.07 -12.28
C ASP A 34 8.53 8.66 -11.77
N LEU A 35 8.39 7.68 -12.68
CA LEU A 35 8.53 6.26 -12.34
C LEU A 35 9.93 5.91 -11.81
N VAL A 36 10.98 6.59 -12.26
CA VAL A 36 12.36 6.31 -11.85
C VAL A 36 12.62 6.79 -10.43
N THR A 37 12.23 8.03 -10.10
CA THR A 37 12.33 8.59 -8.75
C THR A 37 11.43 7.85 -7.76
N LEU A 38 10.28 7.36 -8.22
CA LEU A 38 9.42 6.49 -7.43
C LEU A 38 10.00 5.07 -7.27
N GLY A 39 11.10 4.75 -7.96
CA GLY A 39 11.78 3.46 -7.93
C GLY A 39 10.93 2.34 -8.52
N MET A 40 10.02 2.63 -9.44
CA MET A 40 9.08 1.69 -10.07
C MET A 40 9.70 0.91 -11.24
N ILE A 41 10.94 1.21 -11.61
CA ILE A 41 11.70 0.51 -12.65
C ILE A 41 12.76 -0.35 -11.96
N GLU A 42 12.58 -1.66 -11.98
CA GLU A 42 13.49 -2.66 -11.39
C GLU A 42 14.07 -3.56 -12.51
N ASP A 43 15.17 -4.26 -12.22
CA ASP A 43 15.77 -5.28 -13.09
C ASP A 43 16.05 -4.84 -14.55
N LEU A 44 16.46 -3.59 -14.76
CA LEU A 44 16.78 -3.08 -16.10
C LEU A 44 18.02 -3.76 -16.69
N VAL A 45 17.84 -4.49 -17.79
CA VAL A 45 18.87 -5.22 -18.55
C VAL A 45 18.86 -4.75 -20.02
N LEU A 46 20.06 -4.66 -20.60
CA LEU A 46 20.31 -4.20 -21.96
C LEU A 46 21.21 -5.20 -22.69
N GLU A 47 20.69 -5.84 -23.74
CA GLU A 47 21.40 -6.89 -24.50
C GLU A 47 21.12 -6.75 -26.00
N ASP A 48 22.13 -6.46 -26.82
CA ASP A 48 22.02 -6.43 -28.29
C ASP A 48 20.84 -5.61 -28.86
N GLY A 49 20.52 -4.48 -28.22
CA GLY A 49 19.38 -3.63 -28.58
C GLY A 49 18.03 -4.10 -28.02
N ARG A 50 18.00 -5.16 -27.21
CA ARG A 50 16.87 -5.53 -26.36
C ARG A 50 16.95 -4.78 -25.04
N VAL A 51 15.83 -4.18 -24.64
CA VAL A 51 15.64 -3.57 -23.32
C VAL A 51 14.62 -4.41 -22.57
N SER A 52 14.96 -4.88 -21.38
CA SER A 52 14.02 -5.56 -20.49
C SER A 52 14.04 -4.96 -19.10
N PHE A 53 12.87 -4.76 -18.49
CA PHE A 53 12.75 -4.26 -17.12
C PHE A 53 11.45 -4.70 -16.47
N THR A 54 11.43 -4.65 -15.13
CA THR A 54 10.24 -4.86 -14.31
C THR A 54 9.59 -3.51 -13.99
N LEU A 55 8.34 -3.32 -14.39
CA LEU A 55 7.50 -2.17 -13.98
C LEU A 55 6.73 -2.55 -12.72
N VAL A 56 7.00 -1.89 -11.60
CA VAL A 56 6.38 -2.14 -10.29
C VAL A 56 5.35 -1.08 -9.97
N LEU A 57 4.08 -1.41 -10.18
CA LEU A 57 2.95 -0.52 -9.91
C LEU A 57 2.57 -0.49 -8.43
N THR A 58 1.89 0.58 -8.01
CA THR A 58 1.42 0.79 -6.62
C THR A 58 0.35 -0.21 -6.20
N THR A 59 -0.53 -0.65 -7.11
CA THR A 59 -1.62 -1.58 -6.83
C THR A 59 -1.87 -2.53 -8.00
N ALA A 60 -2.39 -3.74 -7.71
CA ALA A 60 -2.71 -4.75 -8.72
C ALA A 60 -3.94 -4.37 -9.58
N ALA A 61 -4.81 -3.52 -9.04
CA ALA A 61 -6.08 -3.13 -9.65
C ALA A 61 -5.99 -1.82 -10.43
N CYS A 62 -4.79 -1.27 -10.66
CA CYS A 62 -4.63 0.01 -11.36
C CYS A 62 -5.20 -0.11 -12.79
N PRO A 63 -6.33 0.58 -13.10
CA PRO A 63 -6.91 0.54 -14.44
C PRO A 63 -6.00 1.22 -15.48
N LEU A 64 -5.00 1.95 -15.01
CA LEU A 64 -4.04 2.71 -15.82
C LEU A 64 -2.78 1.90 -16.14
N LYS A 65 -2.71 0.62 -15.74
CA LYS A 65 -1.59 -0.28 -16.06
C LYS A 65 -1.22 -0.22 -17.53
N ASP A 66 -2.20 -0.43 -18.41
CA ASP A 66 -1.95 -0.53 -19.85
C ASP A 66 -1.50 0.82 -20.43
N GLN A 67 -2.01 1.93 -19.88
CA GLN A 67 -1.56 3.27 -20.25
C GLN A 67 -0.11 3.49 -19.86
N ILE A 68 0.26 3.24 -18.60
CA ILE A 68 1.63 3.43 -18.11
C ILE A 68 2.60 2.53 -18.86
N GLU A 69 2.23 1.27 -19.13
CA GLU A 69 3.05 0.34 -19.91
C GLU A 69 3.24 0.84 -21.36
N SER A 70 2.18 1.38 -21.98
CA SER A 70 2.25 1.97 -23.32
C SER A 70 3.15 3.21 -23.35
N GLU A 71 3.04 4.09 -22.35
CA GLU A 71 3.89 5.28 -22.22
C GLU A 71 5.37 4.91 -22.01
N CYS A 72 5.65 3.92 -21.17
CA CYS A 72 6.99 3.37 -21.00
C CYS A 72 7.55 2.80 -22.31
N ARG A 73 6.73 2.02 -23.04
CA ARG A 73 7.12 1.45 -24.33
C ARG A 73 7.43 2.55 -25.34
N ALA A 74 6.61 3.57 -25.44
CA ALA A 74 6.83 4.72 -26.33
C ALA A 74 8.11 5.48 -25.98
N ALA A 75 8.34 5.74 -24.69
CA ALA A 75 9.54 6.43 -24.22
C ALA A 75 10.83 5.66 -24.54
N VAL A 76 10.84 4.34 -24.28
CA VAL A 76 12.02 3.49 -24.54
C VAL A 76 12.24 3.25 -26.04
N GLN A 77 11.18 3.16 -26.83
CA GLN A 77 11.28 2.97 -28.29
C GLN A 77 11.95 4.16 -29.00
N ALA A 78 11.87 5.36 -28.42
CA ALA A 78 12.53 6.56 -28.93
C ALA A 78 14.05 6.59 -28.66
N VAL A 79 14.58 5.67 -27.84
CA VAL A 79 16.01 5.59 -27.55
C VAL A 79 16.75 4.92 -28.72
N LEU A 80 17.85 5.55 -29.17
CA LEU A 80 18.66 5.04 -30.26
C LEU A 80 19.22 3.64 -29.91
N GLY A 81 19.14 2.72 -30.87
CA GLY A 81 19.66 1.34 -30.71
C GLY A 81 18.66 0.35 -30.11
N VAL A 82 17.47 0.81 -29.68
CA VAL A 82 16.40 -0.09 -29.19
C VAL A 82 15.71 -0.79 -30.35
N ARG A 83 15.71 -2.13 -30.31
CA ARG A 83 15.09 -3.04 -31.29
C ARG A 83 13.93 -3.83 -30.70
N LYS A 84 14.01 -4.19 -29.42
CA LYS A 84 12.99 -4.99 -28.73
C LYS A 84 12.81 -4.49 -27.31
N ILE A 85 11.57 -4.44 -26.85
CA ILE A 85 11.20 -3.99 -25.50
C ILE A 85 10.36 -5.06 -24.83
N GLU A 86 10.85 -5.59 -23.70
CA GLU A 86 10.16 -6.55 -22.85
C GLU A 86 9.86 -5.90 -21.50
N ILE A 87 8.58 -5.77 -21.16
CA ILE A 87 8.15 -5.16 -19.89
C ILE A 87 7.48 -6.24 -19.06
N ARG A 88 8.01 -6.50 -17.87
CA ARG A 88 7.36 -7.37 -16.88
C ARG A 88 6.63 -6.49 -15.87
N THR A 89 5.30 -6.49 -15.93
CA THR A 89 4.51 -5.68 -15.00
C THR A 89 4.15 -6.48 -13.75
N THR A 90 4.48 -5.92 -12.58
CA THR A 90 4.10 -6.46 -11.27
C THR A 90 3.50 -5.34 -10.42
N SER A 91 2.90 -5.69 -9.28
CA SER A 91 2.38 -4.70 -8.35
C SER A 91 2.89 -4.97 -6.95
N ARG A 92 3.30 -3.91 -6.24
CA ARG A 92 3.68 -3.97 -4.84
C ARG A 92 3.14 -2.74 -4.14
N VAL A 93 2.26 -2.96 -3.15
CA VAL A 93 1.79 -1.87 -2.28
C VAL A 93 2.98 -1.39 -1.45
N ARG A 94 3.58 -0.27 -1.87
CA ARG A 94 4.66 0.37 -1.13
C ARG A 94 4.05 1.12 0.06
N LYS A 95 4.65 0.97 1.25
CA LYS A 95 4.32 1.80 2.40
C LYS A 95 4.63 3.25 2.03
N SER A 96 3.67 4.16 2.20
CA SER A 96 3.90 5.58 1.94
C SER A 96 4.99 6.09 2.90
N SER A 97 6.18 6.36 2.36
CA SER A 97 7.23 7.12 3.03
C SER A 97 6.89 8.61 2.91
N ALA A 98 5.79 9.05 3.54
CA ALA A 98 5.51 10.46 3.65
C ALA A 98 6.61 11.08 4.55
N PRO A 99 7.38 12.08 4.07
CA PRO A 99 8.38 12.74 4.89
C PRO A 99 7.70 13.41 6.10
N GLY A 100 8.14 13.10 7.32
CA GLY A 100 7.73 13.81 8.54
C GLY A 100 6.64 13.15 9.39
N ALA A 101 6.06 12.02 8.97
CA ALA A 101 5.23 11.21 9.85
C ALA A 101 6.02 9.99 10.30
N GLU A 102 6.66 10.05 11.47
CA GLU A 102 7.10 8.84 12.18
C GLU A 102 5.85 8.02 12.54
N ARG A 103 5.37 7.24 11.58
CA ARG A 103 4.28 6.32 11.81
C ARG A 103 4.85 5.21 12.66
N LYS A 104 4.65 5.27 13.99
CA LYS A 104 4.99 4.18 14.92
C LYS A 104 4.35 2.90 14.37
N GLU A 105 5.18 2.02 13.83
CA GLU A 105 4.73 0.76 13.28
C GLU A 105 4.22 -0.12 14.43
N ILE A 106 3.10 -0.79 14.22
CA ILE A 106 2.61 -1.81 15.15
C ILE A 106 3.24 -3.14 14.68
N PRO A 107 4.13 -3.77 15.48
CA PRO A 107 4.78 -5.01 15.07
C PRO A 107 3.78 -6.09 14.65
N GLY A 108 4.01 -6.71 13.50
CA GLY A 108 3.14 -7.76 12.95
C GLY A 108 1.86 -7.26 12.27
N VAL A 109 1.65 -5.95 12.15
CA VAL A 109 0.48 -5.37 11.46
C VAL A 109 0.90 -4.80 10.10
N ALA A 110 0.35 -5.37 9.02
CA ALA A 110 0.65 -4.93 7.66
C ALA A 110 -0.02 -3.58 7.31
N HIS A 111 -1.27 -3.39 7.76
CA HIS A 111 -2.09 -2.22 7.43
C HIS A 111 -2.86 -1.72 8.65
N VAL A 112 -2.91 -0.40 8.82
CA VAL A 112 -3.73 0.27 9.84
C VAL A 112 -4.73 1.18 9.15
N LEU A 113 -6.02 0.88 9.31
CA LEU A 113 -7.13 1.65 8.77
C LEU A 113 -7.79 2.42 9.92
N ALA A 114 -7.64 3.75 9.91
CA ALA A 114 -8.31 4.62 10.87
C ALA A 114 -9.68 5.03 10.33
N ILE A 115 -10.75 4.72 11.07
CA ILE A 115 -12.13 5.10 10.74
C ILE A 115 -12.60 6.09 11.81
N GLY A 116 -12.70 7.36 11.42
CA GLY A 116 -13.05 8.46 12.30
C GLY A 116 -14.20 9.31 11.76
N SER A 117 -14.82 10.08 12.65
CA SER A 117 -15.82 11.11 12.34
C SER A 117 -15.93 12.05 13.54
N GLY A 118 -16.08 13.35 13.27
CA GLY A 118 -16.33 14.36 14.31
C GLY A 118 -17.77 14.41 14.82
N LYS A 119 -18.65 13.51 14.37
CA LYS A 119 -20.08 13.47 14.75
C LYS A 119 -20.52 12.08 15.20
N GLY A 120 -21.45 12.04 16.17
CA GLY A 120 -22.15 10.82 16.59
C GLY A 120 -23.15 10.35 15.53
N GLY A 121 -23.43 9.05 15.48
CA GLY A 121 -24.51 8.49 14.63
C GLY A 121 -24.24 8.39 13.13
N VAL A 122 -23.07 8.82 12.62
CA VAL A 122 -22.78 8.77 11.16
C VAL A 122 -22.44 7.39 10.60
N GLY A 123 -22.54 6.33 11.41
CA GLY A 123 -22.25 4.96 10.98
C GLY A 123 -20.78 4.54 11.05
N LYS A 124 -19.90 5.23 11.81
CA LYS A 124 -18.49 4.80 12.01
C LYS A 124 -18.38 3.33 12.37
N SER A 125 -19.03 2.90 13.45
CA SER A 125 -18.96 1.52 13.94
C SER A 125 -19.57 0.53 12.93
N THR A 126 -20.60 0.95 12.20
CA THR A 126 -21.19 0.18 11.10
C THR A 126 -20.19 -0.10 10.00
N VAL A 127 -19.50 0.94 9.52
CA VAL A 127 -18.46 0.80 8.50
C VAL A 127 -17.30 -0.04 9.03
N SER A 128 -16.81 0.23 10.24
CA SER A 128 -15.70 -0.50 10.84
C SER A 128 -15.99 -1.99 11.00
N ALA A 129 -17.15 -2.36 11.55
CA ALA A 129 -17.52 -3.76 11.77
C ALA A 129 -17.68 -4.53 10.45
N ASN A 130 -18.40 -3.94 9.48
CA ASN A 130 -18.63 -4.60 8.20
C ASN A 130 -17.36 -4.72 7.37
N LEU A 131 -16.51 -3.68 7.36
CA LEU A 131 -15.21 -3.74 6.68
C LEU A 131 -14.31 -4.82 7.30
N ALA A 132 -14.24 -4.88 8.63
CA ALA A 132 -13.46 -5.89 9.33
C ALA A 132 -13.96 -7.31 9.00
N ALA A 133 -15.28 -7.54 9.08
CA ALA A 133 -15.89 -8.82 8.73
C ALA A 133 -15.63 -9.21 7.27
N ALA A 134 -15.74 -8.27 6.32
CA ALA A 134 -15.47 -8.52 4.91
C ALA A 134 -13.99 -8.89 4.66
N LEU A 135 -13.05 -8.20 5.30
CA LEU A 135 -11.63 -8.51 5.20
C LEU A 135 -11.31 -9.90 5.79
N ALA A 136 -11.91 -10.24 6.93
CA ALA A 136 -11.73 -11.56 7.53
C ALA A 136 -12.35 -12.67 6.67
N ALA A 137 -13.53 -12.44 6.09
CA ALA A 137 -14.16 -13.35 5.14
C ALA A 137 -13.31 -13.55 3.87
N ALA A 138 -12.56 -12.52 3.44
CA ALA A 138 -11.58 -12.61 2.36
C ALA A 138 -10.26 -13.29 2.76
N GLY A 139 -10.14 -13.80 3.98
CA GLY A 139 -8.99 -14.56 4.48
C GLY A 139 -7.90 -13.73 5.17
N ALA A 140 -8.13 -12.43 5.40
CA ALA A 140 -7.17 -11.60 6.13
C ALA A 140 -7.19 -11.89 7.64
N LYS A 141 -6.04 -11.74 8.31
CA LYS A 141 -5.98 -11.69 9.77
C LYS A 141 -6.34 -10.28 10.23
N VAL A 142 -7.49 -10.13 10.89
CA VAL A 142 -8.05 -8.82 11.23
C VAL A 142 -8.13 -8.60 12.73
N GLY A 143 -7.61 -7.46 13.17
CA GLY A 143 -7.84 -6.90 14.50
C GLY A 143 -8.76 -5.68 14.42
N LEU A 144 -9.74 -5.58 15.32
CA LEU A 144 -10.67 -4.45 15.39
C LEU A 144 -10.61 -3.79 16.77
N LEU A 145 -10.38 -2.48 16.83
CA LEU A 145 -10.28 -1.72 18.08
C LEU A 145 -11.32 -0.61 18.11
N ASP A 146 -12.18 -0.62 19.13
CA ASP A 146 -13.09 0.48 19.45
C ASP A 146 -12.42 1.46 20.40
N GLY A 147 -12.11 2.66 19.91
CA GLY A 147 -11.59 3.77 20.71
C GLY A 147 -12.67 4.72 21.23
N ASP A 148 -13.95 4.47 20.95
CA ASP A 148 -15.05 5.34 21.39
C ASP A 148 -15.40 5.08 22.86
N ILE A 149 -14.90 5.92 23.75
CA ILE A 149 -15.14 5.82 25.20
C ILE A 149 -16.60 6.18 25.55
N TYR A 150 -17.22 7.07 24.80
CA TYR A 150 -18.53 7.65 25.15
C TYR A 150 -19.71 6.86 24.58
N GLY A 151 -19.51 6.11 23.50
CA GLY A 151 -20.56 5.33 22.87
C GLY A 151 -20.04 4.11 22.10
N PRO A 152 -19.37 3.15 22.79
CA PRO A 152 -18.87 1.95 22.14
C PRO A 152 -20.03 1.09 21.64
N ASN A 153 -20.13 0.92 20.31
CA ASN A 153 -21.21 0.16 19.68
C ASN A 153 -20.77 -1.25 19.24
N LEU A 154 -19.46 -1.49 19.11
CA LEU A 154 -18.95 -2.75 18.56
C LEU A 154 -19.37 -4.00 19.34
N PRO A 155 -19.39 -4.03 20.69
CA PRO A 155 -19.85 -5.20 21.43
C PRO A 155 -21.26 -5.63 21.05
N ARG A 156 -22.18 -4.65 21.00
CA ARG A 156 -23.58 -4.86 20.59
C ARG A 156 -23.69 -5.33 19.15
N MET A 157 -22.94 -4.71 18.24
CA MET A 157 -22.97 -5.06 16.82
C MET A 157 -22.42 -6.47 16.53
N LEU A 158 -21.42 -6.90 17.29
CA LEU A 158 -20.82 -8.22 17.15
C LEU A 158 -21.55 -9.31 17.96
N GLY A 159 -22.53 -8.93 18.79
CA GLY A 159 -23.29 -9.85 19.64
C GLY A 159 -22.48 -10.40 20.82
N VAL A 160 -21.57 -9.59 21.38
CA VAL A 160 -20.63 -10.01 22.42
C VAL A 160 -20.79 -9.14 23.65
N HIS A 161 -20.98 -9.80 24.80
CA HIS A 161 -21.14 -9.16 26.12
C HIS A 161 -20.09 -9.63 27.13
N LYS A 162 -19.17 -10.50 26.71
CA LYS A 162 -18.14 -11.08 27.58
C LYS A 162 -16.98 -10.10 27.75
N GLN A 163 -16.61 -9.82 29.00
CA GLN A 163 -15.40 -9.05 29.30
C GLN A 163 -14.13 -9.80 28.85
N PRO A 164 -13.13 -9.12 28.28
CA PRO A 164 -11.87 -9.75 27.91
C PRO A 164 -11.10 -10.18 29.15
N SER A 165 -10.47 -11.35 29.09
CA SER A 165 -9.56 -11.83 30.12
C SER A 165 -8.21 -11.11 30.02
N GLN A 166 -7.47 -11.07 31.12
CA GLN A 166 -6.07 -10.63 31.12
C GLN A 166 -5.11 -11.83 31.21
N ARG A 167 -3.96 -11.72 30.55
CA ARG A 167 -2.85 -12.67 30.63
C ARG A 167 -1.54 -11.91 30.54
N ASP A 168 -0.61 -12.17 31.46
CA ASP A 168 0.73 -11.54 31.50
C ASP A 168 0.69 -10.00 31.45
N GLY A 169 -0.27 -9.38 32.17
CA GLY A 169 -0.48 -7.93 32.18
C GLY A 169 -1.03 -7.35 30.86
N LYS A 170 -1.46 -8.21 29.93
CA LYS A 170 -2.05 -7.81 28.64
C LYS A 170 -3.52 -8.23 28.57
N ILE A 171 -4.33 -7.39 27.93
CA ILE A 171 -5.71 -7.74 27.61
C ILE A 171 -5.70 -8.73 26.45
N VAL A 172 -6.37 -9.86 26.62
CA VAL A 172 -6.60 -10.84 25.55
C VAL A 172 -7.84 -10.40 24.76
N PRO A 173 -7.71 -10.06 23.46
CA PRO A 173 -8.86 -9.65 22.65
C PRO A 173 -9.94 -10.72 22.60
N VAL A 174 -11.19 -10.29 22.48
CA VAL A 174 -12.32 -11.21 22.32
C VAL A 174 -12.42 -11.63 20.86
N GLU A 175 -12.77 -12.89 20.61
CA GLU A 175 -12.96 -13.42 19.27
C GLU A 175 -14.44 -13.46 18.89
N ALA A 176 -14.79 -12.93 17.72
CA ALA A 176 -16.14 -12.97 17.16
C ALA A 176 -16.07 -12.80 15.63
N TRP A 177 -16.87 -13.56 14.88
CA TRP A 177 -16.94 -13.42 13.40
C TRP A 177 -15.59 -13.57 12.67
N GLY A 178 -14.67 -14.38 13.22
CA GLY A 178 -13.29 -14.51 12.69
C GLY A 178 -12.39 -13.30 12.97
N LEU A 179 -12.86 -12.34 13.76
CA LEU A 179 -12.13 -11.15 14.19
C LEU A 179 -11.60 -11.33 15.60
N ARG A 180 -10.45 -10.71 15.87
CA ARG A 180 -10.03 -10.38 17.24
C ARG A 180 -10.38 -8.93 17.48
N PHE A 181 -11.21 -8.66 18.47
CA PHE A 181 -11.61 -7.29 18.76
C PHE A 181 -11.46 -6.92 20.24
N LEU A 182 -11.21 -5.63 20.44
CA LEU A 182 -11.18 -5.00 21.74
C LEU A 182 -12.07 -3.76 21.67
N SER A 183 -12.91 -3.56 22.69
CA SER A 183 -13.73 -2.37 22.80
C SER A 183 -13.77 -1.89 24.23
N MET A 184 -13.76 -0.57 24.42
CA MET A 184 -13.99 0.06 25.71
C MET A 184 -15.32 -0.38 26.34
N GLY A 185 -16.33 -0.65 25.52
CA GLY A 185 -17.64 -1.13 25.99
C GLY A 185 -17.63 -2.53 26.60
N LEU A 186 -16.51 -3.28 26.54
CA LEU A 186 -16.33 -4.55 27.24
C LEU A 186 -15.51 -4.43 28.54
N LEU A 187 -14.87 -3.29 28.77
CA LEU A 187 -13.98 -3.07 29.92
C LEU A 187 -14.69 -2.40 31.09
N VAL A 188 -15.91 -1.89 30.88
CA VAL A 188 -16.69 -1.16 31.87
C VAL A 188 -18.04 -1.84 32.01
N SER A 189 -18.43 -2.21 33.23
CA SER A 189 -19.76 -2.75 33.50
C SER A 189 -20.82 -1.66 33.32
N GLU A 190 -22.01 -2.02 32.84
CA GLU A 190 -23.11 -1.06 32.71
C GLU A 190 -23.40 -0.37 34.06
N GLY A 191 -23.33 0.96 34.08
CA GLY A 191 -23.59 1.77 35.27
C GLY A 191 -22.38 2.07 36.17
N GLU A 192 -21.19 1.53 35.87
CA GLU A 192 -19.97 1.83 36.62
C GLU A 192 -19.22 3.05 36.07
N ALA A 193 -18.86 3.98 36.95
CA ALA A 193 -17.96 5.08 36.62
C ALA A 193 -16.51 4.62 36.73
N VAL A 194 -15.73 4.81 35.66
CA VAL A 194 -14.31 4.44 35.63
C VAL A 194 -13.44 5.68 35.61
N VAL A 195 -12.50 5.78 36.55
CA VAL A 195 -11.46 6.81 36.53
C VAL A 195 -10.34 6.36 35.60
N TRP A 196 -10.33 6.90 34.37
CA TRP A 196 -9.27 6.62 33.42
C TRP A 196 -8.08 7.56 33.62
N ARG A 197 -6.90 7.01 33.89
CA ARG A 197 -5.65 7.78 33.84
C ARG A 197 -5.04 7.60 32.45
N GLY A 198 -4.73 8.70 31.80
CA GLY A 198 -4.07 8.69 30.49
C GLY A 198 -2.70 7.99 30.55
N PRO A 199 -2.15 7.59 29.40
CA PRO A 199 -0.82 7.02 29.35
C PRO A 199 0.19 8.00 29.98
N MET A 200 1.02 7.49 30.89
CA MET A 200 2.19 8.24 31.33
C MET A 200 3.14 8.36 30.13
N LEU A 201 3.24 9.58 29.60
CA LEU A 201 4.21 9.89 28.57
C LEU A 201 5.57 10.00 29.28
N HIS A 202 6.43 9.01 29.06
CA HIS A 202 7.85 9.05 29.41
C HIS A 202 8.65 9.20 28.11
#